data_AF-A0A7J9CHQ7-F1
#
_entry.id   AF-A0A7J9CHQ7-F1
#
_cell.length_a   1.000
_cell.length_b   1.000
_cell.length_c   1.000
_cell.angle_alpha   90.00
_cell.angle_beta   90.00
_cell.angle_gamma   90.00
#
_symmetry.space_group_name_H-M   'P 1'
#
loop_
_entity.id
_entity.type
_entity.pdbx_description
1 polymer ?
#
loop_
_entity_poly.entity_id
_entity_poly.type
_entity_poly.pdbx_seq_one_letter_code
_entity_poly.pdbx_strand_id
1 'polypeptide(L)' 'MFLCGANDLITIFIARKCFSLCSYLLSRYTKKDVRSNEAITKYLLMGAASSSILFHGFSWLYGSSGGEIEL' A
#
# COMPACT_ATOMS: atom_id res chain seq x y z
N MET A 1 -7.12 -9.79 -8.47
CA MET A 1 -6.39 -10.56 -9.49
C MET A 1 -4.93 -10.13 -9.59
N PHE A 2 -4.60 -8.86 -9.81
CA PHE A 2 -3.20 -8.42 -9.97
C PHE A 2 -2.27 -8.72 -8.77
N LEU A 3 -2.75 -8.51 -7.54
CA LEU A 3 -1.98 -8.83 -6.33
C LEU A 3 -1.72 -10.34 -6.16
N CYS A 4 -2.64 -11.18 -6.66
CA CYS A 4 -2.57 -12.64 -6.53
C CYS A 4 -1.66 -13.27 -7.60
N GLY A 5 -1.37 -12.56 -8.70
CA GLY A 5 -0.54 -13.05 -9.80
C GLY A 5 0.77 -12.29 -9.96
N ALA A 6 1.18 -11.52 -8.95
CA ALA A 6 2.41 -10.75 -8.99
C ALA A 6 3.60 -11.62 -8.52
N ASN A 7 4.56 -11.86 -9.41
CA ASN A 7 5.77 -12.66 -9.13
C ASN A 7 6.98 -11.79 -8.77
N ASP A 8 6.84 -10.47 -8.83
CA ASP A 8 7.92 -9.52 -8.56
C ASP A 8 7.49 -8.53 -7.46
N LEU A 9 8.44 -8.13 -6.61
CA LEU A 9 8.15 -7.25 -5.46
C LEU A 9 7.66 -5.87 -5.86
N ILE A 10 8.13 -5.33 -6.99
CA ILE A 10 7.70 -4.03 -7.50
C ILE A 10 6.24 -4.13 -7.91
N THR A 11 5.87 -5.22 -8.59
CA THR A 11 4.49 -5.49 -8.99
C THR A 11 3.57 -5.65 -7.77
N ILE A 12 3.99 -6.39 -6.74
CA ILE A 12 3.26 -6.53 -5.48
C ILE A 12 3.08 -5.16 -4.81
N PHE A 13 4.13 -4.34 -4.77
CA PHE A 13 4.10 -3.01 -4.16
C PHE A 13 3.11 -2.07 -4.87
N ILE A 14 3.15 -2.03 -6.21
CA ILE A 14 2.24 -1.21 -7.03
C ILE A 14 0.81 -1.68 -6.91
N ALA A 15 0.55 -2.99 -6.99
CA ALA A 15 -0.80 -3.55 -6.85
C ALA A 15 -1.38 -3.21 -5.48
N ARG A 16 -0.57 -3.32 -4.40
CA ARG A 16 -0.99 -2.96 -3.05
C ARG A 16 -1.26 -1.46 -2.90
N LYS A 17 -0.43 -0.60 -3.50
CA LYS A 17 -0.63 0.86 -3.48
C LYS A 17 -1.92 1.27 -4.20
N CYS A 18 -2.20 0.66 -5.34
CA CYS A 18 -3.43 0.88 -6.09
C CYS A 18 -4.66 0.49 -5.24
N PHE A 19 -4.65 -0.71 -4.64
CA PHE A 19 -5.71 -1.18 -3.75
C PHE A 19 -5.94 -0.24 -2.54
N SER A 20 -4.85 0.24 -1.94
CA SER A 20 -4.90 1.17 -0.81
C SER A 20 -5.49 2.53 -1.21
N LEU A 21 -5.12 3.07 -2.38
CA LEU A 21 -5.68 4.30 -2.93
C LEU A 21 -7.19 4.19 -3.19
N CYS A 22 -7.66 3.08 -3.77
CA CYS A 22 -9.09 2.83 -3.95
C CYS A 22 -9.83 2.79 -2.60
N SER A 23 -9.24 2.14 -1.59
CA SER A 23 -9.79 2.09 -0.25
C SER A 23 -9.87 3.47 0.43
N TYR A 24 -8.86 4.33 0.22
CA TYR A 24 -8.91 5.71 0.67
C TYR A 24 -10.06 6.48 0.00
N LEU A 25 -10.18 6.40 -1.32
CA LEU A 25 -11.25 7.08 -2.05
C LEU A 25 -12.64 6.62 -1.57
N LEU A 26 -12.81 5.32 -1.29
CA LEU A 26 -14.05 4.77 -0.78
C LEU A 26 -14.35 5.20 0.67
N SER A 27 -13.34 5.25 1.53
CA SER A 27 -13.50 5.74 2.92
C SER A 27 -13.96 7.21 2.98
N ARG A 28 -13.63 8.01 1.94
CA ARG A 28 -14.05 9.41 1.78
C ARG A 28 -15.37 9.59 1.02
N TYR A 29 -16.13 8.53 0.74
CA TYR A 29 -17.31 8.61 -0.12
C TYR A 29 -18.33 9.65 0.37
N THR A 30 -18.58 9.70 1.69
CA THR A 30 -19.53 10.64 2.28
C THR A 30 -18.86 11.92 2.76
N LYS A 31 -18.59 12.84 1.82
CA LYS A 31 -17.86 14.11 2.07
C LYS A 31 -18.55 15.06 3.07
N LYS A 32 -19.85 14.90 3.30
CA LYS A 32 -20.64 15.77 4.21
C LYS A 32 -20.54 15.35 5.67
N ASP A 33 -20.09 14.11 5.95
CA ASP A 33 -19.94 13.61 7.30
C ASP A 33 -18.53 13.87 7.84
N VAL A 34 -18.43 14.67 8.90
CA VAL A 34 -17.16 14.96 9.59
C VAL A 34 -16.46 13.68 10.04
N ARG A 35 -17.22 12.66 10.44
CA ARG A 35 -16.69 11.35 10.86
C ARG A 35 -16.01 10.58 9.71
N SER A 36 -16.54 10.66 8.49
CA SER A 36 -15.90 10.06 7.30
C SER A 36 -14.62 10.80 6.94
N ASN A 37 -14.61 12.13 7.09
CA ASN A 37 -13.42 12.95 6.84
C ASN A 37 -12.31 12.78 7.91
N GLU A 38 -12.69 12.44 9.15
CA GLU A 38 -11.71 12.06 10.16
C GLU A 38 -11.17 10.64 9.92
N ALA A 39 -12.04 9.70 9.52
CA ALA A 39 -11.66 8.33 9.22
C ALA A 39 -10.65 8.25 8.07
N ILE A 40 -10.87 8.97 6.96
CA ILE A 40 -9.92 9.02 5.82
C ILE A 40 -8.54 9.53 6.26
N THR A 41 -8.49 10.53 7.13
CA THR A 41 -7.23 11.13 7.58
C THR A 41 -6.43 10.13 8.42
N LYS A 42 -7.10 9.43 9.35
CA LYS A 42 -6.48 8.36 10.14
C LYS A 42 -6.03 7.19 9.27
N TYR A 43 -6.87 6.77 8.32
CA TYR A 43 -6.58 5.64 7.44
C TYR A 43 -5.40 5.93 6.51
N LEU A 44 -5.31 7.16 5.97
CA LEU A 44 -4.20 7.61 5.15
C LEU A 44 -2.90 7.67 5.93
N LEU A 45 -2.92 8.17 7.17
CA LEU A 45 -1.74 8.23 8.03
C LEU A 45 -1.22 6.83 8.39
N MET A 46 -2.11 5.94 8.85
CA MET A 46 -1.75 4.55 9.16
C MET A 46 -1.22 3.81 7.94
N GLY A 47 -1.90 3.91 6.80
CA GLY A 47 -1.47 3.19 5.60
C GLY A 47 -0.21 3.79 4.96
N ALA A 48 0.08 5.08 5.14
CA ALA A 48 1.37 5.67 4.78
C ALA A 48 2.49 5.08 5.65
N ALA A 49 2.32 5.05 6.98
CA ALA A 49 3.30 4.48 7.91
C ALA A 49 3.56 2.99 7.63
N SER A 50 2.51 2.18 7.50
CA SER A 50 2.63 0.76 7.16
C SER A 50 3.32 0.57 5.81
N SER A 51 3.03 1.42 4.82
CA SER A 51 3.64 1.29 3.51
C SER A 51 5.12 1.65 3.50
N SER A 52 5.57 2.58 4.33
CA SER A 52 6.99 2.92 4.49
C SER A 52 7.76 1.77 5.13
N ILE A 53 7.21 1.14 6.17
CA ILE A 53 7.81 -0.04 6.82
C ILE A 53 7.97 -1.18 5.82
N LEU A 54 6.94 -1.43 5.01
CA LEU A 54 6.98 -2.47 3.99
C LEU A 54 7.98 -2.16 2.86
N PHE A 55 8.08 -0.91 2.43
CA PHE A 55 9.10 -0.50 1.44
C PHE A 55 10.52 -0.65 1.99
N HIS A 56 10.72 -0.36 3.27
CA HIS A 56 12.00 -0.60 3.94
C HIS A 56 12.33 -2.10 4.02
N GLY A 57 11.35 -2.95 4.33
CA GLY A 57 11.51 -4.40 4.29
C GLY A 57 11.89 -4.92 2.90
N PHE A 58 11.26 -4.39 1.85
CA PHE A 58 11.63 -4.72 0.47
C PHE A 58 13.05 -4.26 0.11
N SER A 59 13.51 -3.12 0.61
CA SER A 59 14.88 -2.66 0.42
C SER A 59 15.91 -3.62 1.03
N TRP A 60 15.65 -4.13 2.24
CA TRP A 60 16.52 -5.14 2.85
C TRP A 60 16.49 -6.49 2.14
N LEU A 61 15.32 -6.96 1.74
CA LEU A 61 15.20 -8.20 0.96
C LEU A 61 15.93 -8.09 -0.38
N TYR A 62 15.75 -6.96 -1.08
CA TYR A 62 16.41 -6.70 -2.36
C TYR A 62 17.93 -6.58 -2.21
N GLY A 63 18.40 -5.89 -1.16
CA GLY A 63 19.83 -5.77 -0.85
C GLY A 63 20.47 -7.11 -0.46
N SER A 64 19.76 -7.95 0.30
CA SER A 64 20.26 -9.27 0.71
C SER A 64 20.25 -10.30 -0.41
N SER A 65 19.35 -10.16 -1.39
CA SER A 65 19.23 -11.07 -2.54
C SER A 65 20.18 -10.72 -3.69
N GLY A 66 20.97 -9.64 -3.58
CA GLY A 66 21.93 -9.23 -4.61
C GLY A 66 21.31 -8.56 -5.84
N GLY A 67 20.02 -8.19 -5.79
CA GLY A 67 19.32 -7.46 -6.86
C GLY A 67 18.34 -8.29 -7.69
N GLU A 68 18.20 -9.57 -7.42
CA GLU A 68 17.25 -10.45 -8.13
C GLU A 68 16.36 -11.14 -7.08
N ILE A 69 15.08 -10.82 -7.11
CA ILE A 69 14.05 -11.50 -6.32
C ILE A 69 12.82 -11.65 -7.20
N GLU A 70 12.83 -12.72 -8.00
CA GLU A 70 11.62 -13.31 -8.54
C GLU A 70 11.12 -14.32 -7.50
N LEU A 71 9.85 -14.18 -7.11
CA LEU A 71 9.16 -15.00 -6.12
C LEU A 71 8.47 -16.19 -6.78
#